data_AF-A0A940ZPY4-F1
#
_entry.id   AF-A0A940ZPY4-F1
#
_cell.length_a   1.000
_cell.length_b   1.000
_cell.length_c   1.000
_cell.angle_alpha   90.00
_cell.angle_beta   90.00
_cell.angle_gamma   90.00
#
_symmetry.space_group_name_H-M   'P 1'
#
loop_
_entity.id
_entity.type
_entity.pdbx_description
1 polymer ?
#
loop_
_entity_poly.entity_id
_entity_poly.type
_entity_poly.pdbx_seq_one_letter_code
_entity_poly.pdbx_strand_id
1 'polypeptide(L)'
;MKFDHVFEYVEIESEYLKNILNDTLERISRYIDLEKLNLGPIKEMPTFSGEVAEVTENGWIVINSKQLQELEHHVAMAIIAHEIAHSYLEHYLDMMSDDGGLQNEKEADDQARKWGFDVDYFREVLGPPHSTEKLNNP
;
A
#
# COMPACT_ATOMS: atom_id res chain seq x y z
N MET A 1 2.36 -13.57 11.50
CA MET A 1 1.06 -12.84 11.49
C MET A 1 0.00 -13.77 10.85
N LYS A 2 -1.31 -13.47 10.91
CA LYS A 2 -2.38 -14.42 10.49
C LYS A 2 -2.38 -14.69 8.98
N PHE A 3 -1.94 -13.72 8.21
CA PHE A 3 -2.00 -13.71 6.74
C PHE A 3 -0.62 -13.65 6.09
N ASP A 4 0.41 -14.22 6.73
CA ASP A 4 1.79 -14.19 6.18
C ASP A 4 1.88 -14.88 4.82
N HIS A 5 1.03 -15.88 4.58
CA HIS A 5 0.99 -16.65 3.32
C HIS A 5 0.53 -15.83 2.10
N VAL A 6 -0.05 -14.65 2.31
CA VAL A 6 -0.52 -13.76 1.23
C VAL A 6 0.66 -13.06 0.55
N PHE A 7 1.79 -12.94 1.23
CA PHE A 7 3.00 -12.28 0.73
C PHE A 7 4.07 -13.31 0.40
N GLU A 8 4.86 -13.04 -0.64
CA GLU A 8 6.03 -13.87 -0.97
C GLU A 8 7.07 -13.92 0.16
N TYR A 9 7.21 -12.82 0.91
CA TYR A 9 8.10 -12.70 2.06
C TYR A 9 7.63 -11.58 3.00
N VAL A 10 7.84 -11.75 4.31
CA VAL A 10 7.42 -10.80 5.34
C VAL A 10 8.60 -10.44 6.25
N GLU A 11 8.99 -9.17 6.27
CA GLU A 11 9.99 -8.60 7.17
C GLU A 11 9.36 -7.46 7.99
N ILE A 12 8.55 -7.83 8.99
CA ILE A 12 7.85 -6.89 9.88
C ILE A 12 8.21 -7.22 11.33
N GLU A 13 8.71 -6.22 12.04
CA GLU A 13 9.14 -6.35 13.43
C GLU A 13 8.05 -5.89 14.41
N SER A 14 7.41 -4.74 14.16
CA SER A 14 6.51 -4.13 15.13
C SER A 14 5.17 -4.85 15.24
N GLU A 15 4.73 -5.00 16.49
CA GLU A 15 3.40 -5.55 16.78
C GLU A 15 2.28 -4.62 16.28
N TYR A 16 2.52 -3.31 16.25
CA TYR A 16 1.60 -2.35 15.66
C TYR A 16 1.31 -2.69 14.19
N LEU A 17 2.36 -2.80 13.35
CA LEU A 17 2.17 -3.04 11.92
C LEU A 17 1.55 -4.42 11.67
N LYS A 18 1.97 -5.46 12.41
CA LYS A 18 1.34 -6.79 12.33
C LYS A 18 -0.17 -6.74 12.61
N ASN A 19 -0.59 -5.99 13.63
CA ASN A 19 -2.00 -5.91 14.02
C ASN A 19 -2.83 -5.16 12.97
N ILE A 20 -2.40 -3.97 12.55
CA ILE A 20 -3.16 -3.19 11.58
C ILE A 20 -3.16 -3.83 10.19
N LEU A 21 -2.08 -4.53 9.81
CA LEU A 21 -2.04 -5.32 8.58
C LEU A 21 -3.02 -6.50 8.62
N ASN A 22 -3.13 -7.21 9.75
CA ASN A 22 -4.16 -8.23 9.94
C ASN A 22 -5.57 -7.66 9.80
N ASP A 23 -5.86 -6.52 10.44
CA ASP A 23 -7.17 -5.88 10.36
C ASP A 23 -7.50 -5.48 8.91
N THR A 24 -6.50 -4.97 8.19
CA THR A 24 -6.63 -4.54 6.79
C THR A 24 -6.92 -5.74 5.90
N LEU A 25 -6.13 -6.82 6.00
CA LEU A 25 -6.34 -8.05 5.23
C LEU A 25 -7.65 -8.74 5.59
N GLU A 26 -8.05 -8.75 6.86
CA GLU A 26 -9.34 -9.29 7.27
C GLU A 26 -10.49 -8.51 6.63
N ARG A 27 -10.38 -7.18 6.50
CA ARG A 27 -11.37 -6.39 5.76
C ARG A 27 -11.38 -6.71 4.26
N ILE A 28 -10.20 -6.79 3.63
CA ILE A 28 -10.05 -7.13 2.21
C ILE A 28 -10.64 -8.52 1.91
N SER A 29 -10.47 -9.50 2.82
CA SER A 29 -10.96 -10.88 2.67
C SER A 29 -12.48 -11.00 2.52
N ARG A 30 -13.23 -9.94 2.85
CA ARG A 30 -14.69 -9.89 2.64
C ARG A 30 -15.07 -9.68 1.17
N TYR A 31 -14.12 -9.22 0.35
CA TYR A 31 -14.34 -8.84 -1.04
C TYR A 31 -13.60 -9.75 -2.03
N ILE A 32 -12.47 -10.33 -1.62
CA ILE A 32 -11.66 -11.21 -2.44
C ILE A 32 -11.15 -12.42 -1.66
N ASP A 33 -10.80 -13.47 -2.38
CA ASP A 33 -10.23 -14.70 -1.84
C ASP A 33 -8.72 -14.54 -1.66
N LEU A 34 -8.28 -14.25 -0.41
CA LEU A 34 -6.87 -14.00 -0.10
C LEU A 34 -5.96 -15.20 -0.43
N GLU A 35 -6.48 -16.43 -0.40
CA GLU A 35 -5.72 -17.65 -0.72
C GLU A 35 -5.31 -17.73 -2.19
N LYS A 36 -5.88 -16.87 -3.05
CA LYS A 36 -5.53 -16.75 -4.47
C LYS A 36 -4.61 -15.57 -4.76
N LEU A 37 -4.28 -14.77 -3.75
CA LEU A 37 -3.35 -13.67 -3.91
C LEU A 37 -1.91 -14.19 -3.79
N ASN A 38 -1.05 -13.62 -4.61
CA ASN A 38 0.39 -13.69 -4.43
C ASN A 38 0.92 -12.26 -4.48
N LEU A 39 0.86 -11.58 -3.32
CA LEU A 39 1.39 -10.23 -3.22
C LEU A 39 2.91 -10.27 -3.14
N GLY A 40 3.53 -9.20 -3.66
CA GLY A 40 4.96 -9.01 -3.52
C GLY A 40 5.42 -9.00 -2.05
N PRO A 41 6.74 -9.03 -1.82
CA PRO A 41 7.28 -9.05 -0.47
C PRO A 41 6.93 -7.77 0.29
N ILE A 42 6.74 -7.87 1.61
CA ILE A 42 6.44 -6.74 2.49
C ILE A 42 7.54 -6.53 3.53
N LYS A 43 7.92 -5.27 3.73
CA LYS A 43 8.96 -4.87 4.67
C LYS A 43 8.60 -3.63 5.48
N GLU A 44 8.93 -3.68 6.76
CA GLU A 44 8.86 -2.53 7.65
C GLU A 44 10.19 -1.78 7.68
N MET A 45 10.22 -0.58 7.11
CA MET A 45 11.37 0.33 7.15
C MET A 45 10.95 1.74 6.72
N PRO A 46 11.79 2.78 6.91
CA PRO A 46 11.57 4.05 6.21
C PRO A 46 11.50 3.84 4.69
N THR A 47 10.52 4.49 4.06
CA THR A 47 10.34 4.52 2.60
C THR A 47 11.45 5.31 1.92
N PHE A 48 11.70 5.03 0.64
CA PHE A 48 12.65 5.77 -0.19
C PHE A 48 12.11 7.14 -0.61
N SER A 49 10.80 7.25 -0.83
CA SER A 49 10.10 8.51 -1.11
C SER A 49 10.00 9.45 0.10
N GLY A 50 10.11 8.92 1.31
CA GLY A 50 9.85 9.65 2.55
C GLY A 50 8.37 9.68 2.97
N GLU A 51 7.48 9.06 2.19
CA GLU A 51 6.07 8.88 2.49
C GLU A 51 5.82 7.76 3.52
N VAL A 52 4.55 7.57 3.90
CA VAL A 52 4.17 6.63 4.96
C VAL A 52 4.32 5.17 4.49
N ALA A 53 4.03 4.90 3.22
CA ALA A 53 4.18 3.61 2.59
C ALA A 53 4.44 3.80 1.09
N GLU A 54 4.97 2.77 0.43
CA GLU A 54 5.18 2.77 -1.03
C GLU A 54 5.28 1.33 -1.57
N VAL A 55 4.99 1.16 -2.86
CA VAL A 55 5.40 -0.02 -3.63
C VAL A 55 6.59 0.33 -4.52
N THR A 56 7.70 -0.38 -4.34
CA THR A 56 8.91 -0.18 -5.16
C THR A 56 8.79 -0.82 -6.54
N GLU A 57 9.67 -0.43 -7.48
CA GLU A 57 9.79 -1.04 -8.82
C GLU A 57 10.01 -2.57 -8.80
N ASN A 58 10.55 -3.11 -7.70
CA ASN A 58 10.78 -4.55 -7.53
C ASN A 58 9.60 -5.26 -6.83
N GLY A 59 8.43 -4.61 -6.72
CA GLY A 59 7.22 -5.15 -6.12
C GLY A 59 7.24 -5.22 -4.59
N TRP A 60 8.26 -4.66 -3.91
CA TRP A 60 8.25 -4.59 -2.45
C TRP A 60 7.23 -3.57 -1.96
N ILE A 61 6.37 -4.00 -1.04
CA ILE A 61 5.52 -3.13 -0.23
C ILE A 61 6.36 -2.69 0.98
N VAL A 62 6.69 -1.40 1.07
CA VAL A 62 7.48 -0.83 2.14
C VAL A 62 6.60 0.05 3.01
N ILE A 63 6.60 -0.17 4.33
CA ILE A 63 5.76 0.59 5.26
C ILE A 63 6.60 1.16 6.39
N ASN A 64 6.52 2.48 6.57
CA ASN A 64 7.09 3.19 7.70
C ASN A 64 6.12 3.20 8.88
N SER A 65 6.15 2.14 9.69
CA SER A 65 5.26 1.98 10.85
C SER A 65 5.30 3.14 11.84
N LYS A 66 6.43 3.86 11.95
CA LYS A 66 6.60 4.98 12.87
C LYS A 66 5.80 6.21 12.46
N GLN A 67 5.67 6.46 11.16
CA GLN A 67 4.79 7.51 10.64
C GLN A 67 3.34 7.02 10.59
N LEU A 68 3.14 5.76 10.21
CA LEU A 68 1.80 5.17 10.09
C LEU A 68 1.04 5.21 11.43
N GLN A 69 1.70 4.94 12.56
CA GLN A 69 1.11 4.99 13.90
C GLN A 69 0.68 6.41 14.37
N GLU A 70 1.13 7.46 13.69
CA GLU A 70 0.73 8.84 14.00
C GLU A 70 -0.64 9.19 13.39
N LEU A 71 -1.12 8.36 12.47
CA LEU A 71 -2.39 8.53 11.78
C LEU A 71 -3.53 7.82 12.50
N GLU A 72 -4.75 8.26 12.21
CA GLU A 72 -5.95 7.56 12.67
C GLU A 72 -5.99 6.13 12.11
N HIS A 73 -6.43 5.16 12.93
CA HIS A 73 -6.38 3.74 12.58
C HIS A 73 -7.01 3.42 11.22
N HIS A 74 -8.15 4.04 10.90
CA HIS A 74 -8.85 3.80 9.64
C HIS A 74 -8.13 4.42 8.42
N VAL A 75 -7.42 5.53 8.61
CA VAL A 75 -6.56 6.15 7.57
C VAL A 75 -5.36 5.26 7.32
N ALA A 76 -4.69 4.80 8.38
CA ALA A 76 -3.56 3.89 8.27
C ALA A 76 -3.95 2.58 7.57
N MET A 77 -5.12 2.02 7.88
CA MET A 77 -5.67 0.87 7.15
C MET A 77 -5.93 1.17 5.67
N ALA A 78 -6.44 2.37 5.33
CA ALA A 78 -6.69 2.77 3.95
C ALA A 78 -5.39 2.91 3.14
N ILE A 79 -4.32 3.45 3.75
CA ILE A 79 -2.98 3.53 3.13
C ILE A 79 -2.44 2.13 2.83
N ILE A 80 -2.50 1.21 3.80
CA ILE A 80 -2.05 -0.17 3.58
C ILE A 80 -2.85 -0.82 2.45
N ALA A 81 -4.18 -0.62 2.43
CA ALA A 81 -5.03 -1.16 1.37
C ALA A 81 -4.68 -0.57 -0.01
N HIS A 82 -4.29 0.70 -0.07
CA HIS A 82 -3.83 1.35 -1.30
C HIS A 82 -2.52 0.72 -1.81
N GLU A 83 -1.51 0.49 -0.97
CA GLU A 83 -0.28 -0.19 -1.39
C GLU A 83 -0.53 -1.65 -1.79
N ILE A 84 -1.38 -2.36 -1.07
CA ILE A 84 -1.80 -3.71 -1.45
C ILE A 84 -2.50 -3.68 -2.82
N ALA A 85 -3.27 -2.64 -3.14
CA ALA A 85 -3.88 -2.49 -4.45
C ALA A 85 -2.85 -2.28 -5.56
N HIS A 86 -1.79 -1.48 -5.32
CA HIS A 86 -0.68 -1.36 -6.26
C HIS A 86 -0.01 -2.70 -6.56
N SER A 87 0.24 -3.51 -5.52
CA SER A 87 0.82 -4.84 -5.70
C SER A 87 -0.15 -5.80 -6.40
N TYR A 88 -1.43 -5.78 -6.03
CA TYR A 88 -2.48 -6.62 -6.61
C TYR A 88 -2.71 -6.35 -8.11
N LEU A 89 -2.61 -5.09 -8.52
CA LEU A 89 -2.76 -4.65 -9.91
C LEU A 89 -1.44 -4.71 -10.70
N GLU A 90 -0.37 -5.19 -10.08
CA GLU A 90 0.97 -5.30 -10.68
C GLU A 90 1.52 -3.97 -11.21
N HIS A 91 1.12 -2.82 -10.63
CA HIS A 91 1.51 -1.49 -11.08
C HIS A 91 3.04 -1.25 -11.10
N TYR A 92 3.79 -2.02 -10.31
CA TYR A 92 5.26 -1.98 -10.29
C TYR A 92 5.90 -2.44 -11.62
N LEU A 93 5.17 -3.20 -12.47
CA LEU A 93 5.62 -3.57 -13.81
C LEU A 93 5.52 -2.40 -14.80
N ASP A 94 4.58 -1.49 -14.58
CA ASP A 94 4.25 -0.37 -15.48
C ASP A 94 4.95 0.95 -15.10
N MET A 95 5.62 0.99 -13.94
CA MET A 95 6.37 2.16 -13.45
C MET A 95 7.54 2.59 -14.37
N MET A 96 7.90 1.79 -15.37
CA MET A 96 8.87 2.11 -16.41
C MET A 96 8.31 3.03 -17.53
N SER A 97 7.04 3.45 -17.44
CA SER A 97 6.39 4.32 -18.45
C SER A 97 6.05 5.71 -17.90
N ASP A 98 6.48 6.76 -18.62
CA ASP A 98 6.41 8.17 -18.19
C ASP A 98 4.98 8.70 -17.90
N ASP A 99 3.93 8.03 -18.40
CA ASP A 99 2.53 8.44 -18.25
C ASP A 99 1.72 7.61 -17.21
N GLY A 100 2.30 6.55 -16.63
CA GLY A 100 1.57 5.53 -15.85
C GLY A 100 1.23 5.92 -14.41
N GLY A 101 1.99 6.84 -13.80
CA GLY A 101 1.92 7.09 -12.35
C GLY A 101 0.54 7.53 -11.84
N LEU A 102 -0.07 8.55 -12.45
CA LEU A 102 -1.36 9.07 -11.99
C LEU A 102 -2.53 8.12 -12.24
N GLN A 103 -2.46 7.34 -13.32
CA GLN A 103 -3.49 6.34 -13.61
C GLN A 103 -3.40 5.20 -12.61
N ASN A 104 -2.18 4.72 -12.31
CA ASN A 104 -1.94 3.68 -11.31
C ASN A 104 -2.44 4.09 -9.92
N GLU A 105 -2.15 5.33 -9.50
CA GLU A 105 -2.65 5.89 -8.23
C GLU A 105 -4.18 5.88 -8.16
N LYS A 106 -4.84 6.28 -9.25
CA LYS A 106 -6.30 6.29 -9.35
C LYS A 106 -6.87 4.88 -9.31
N GLU A 107 -6.25 3.93 -10.00
CA GLU A 107 -6.68 2.53 -10.01
C GLU A 107 -6.52 1.86 -8.65
N ALA A 108 -5.42 2.16 -7.94
CA ALA A 108 -5.20 1.70 -6.57
C ALA A 108 -6.24 2.30 -5.61
N ASP A 109 -6.52 3.60 -5.72
CA ASP A 109 -7.60 4.27 -4.98
C ASP A 109 -8.97 3.61 -5.24
N ASP A 110 -9.32 3.39 -6.51
CA ASP A 110 -10.59 2.77 -6.89
C ASP A 110 -10.69 1.33 -6.37
N GLN A 111 -9.58 0.60 -6.34
CA GLN A 111 -9.52 -0.76 -5.82
C GLN A 111 -9.64 -0.80 -4.29
N ALA A 112 -8.98 0.10 -3.58
CA ALA A 112 -9.14 0.25 -2.13
C ALA A 112 -10.58 0.65 -1.75
N ARG A 113 -11.22 1.55 -2.53
CA ARG A 113 -12.66 1.85 -2.37
C ARG A 113 -13.54 0.62 -2.56
N LYS A 114 -13.25 -0.23 -3.57
CA LYS A 114 -13.99 -1.49 -3.80
C LYS A 114 -13.84 -2.47 -2.62
N TRP A 115 -12.70 -2.48 -1.95
CA TRP A 115 -12.49 -3.22 -0.70
C TRP A 115 -13.08 -2.51 0.53
N GLY A 116 -13.80 -1.42 0.31
CA GLY A 116 -14.59 -0.70 1.29
C GLY A 116 -13.79 0.24 2.17
N PHE A 117 -12.60 0.69 1.78
CA PHE A 117 -11.83 1.69 2.52
C PHE A 117 -12.24 3.12 2.14
N ASP A 118 -12.16 4.04 3.10
CA ASP A 118 -12.49 5.45 2.88
C ASP A 118 -11.27 6.19 2.33
N VAL A 119 -11.11 6.06 1.01
CA VAL A 119 -9.99 6.66 0.28
C VAL A 119 -10.14 8.19 0.21
N ASP A 120 -11.36 8.70 0.20
CA ASP A 120 -11.59 10.14 0.09
C ASP A 120 -11.08 10.85 1.36
N TYR A 121 -11.39 10.31 2.55
CA TYR A 121 -10.83 10.84 3.81
C TYR A 121 -9.31 10.65 3.90
N PHE A 122 -8.78 9.51 3.44
CA PHE A 122 -7.32 9.31 3.35
C PHE A 122 -6.64 10.41 2.51
N ARG A 123 -7.19 10.75 1.34
CA ARG A 123 -6.67 11.81 0.45
C ARG A 123 -6.89 13.21 1.03
N GLU A 124 -7.89 13.44 1.86
CA GLU A 124 -8.04 14.70 2.62
C GLU A 124 -6.91 14.87 3.65
N VAL A 125 -6.47 13.79 4.29
CA VAL A 125 -5.41 13.80 5.31
C VAL A 125 -4.01 13.93 4.70
N LEU A 126 -3.71 13.18 3.64
CA LEU A 126 -2.37 13.10 3.05
C LEU A 126 -2.18 13.93 1.77
N GLY A 127 -3.27 14.41 1.17
CA GLY A 127 -3.23 15.15 -0.08
C GLY A 127 -3.45 14.26 -1.32
N PRO A 128 -3.53 14.88 -2.50
CA PRO A 128 -3.73 14.16 -3.76
C PRO A 128 -2.49 13.33 -4.13
N PRO A 129 -2.64 12.28 -4.96
CA PRO A 129 -1.52 11.49 -5.45
C PRO A 129 -0.48 12.38 -6.13
N HIS A 130 0.80 12.10 -5.87
CA HIS A 130 1.92 12.79 -6.49
C HIS A 130 2.39 12.00 -7.71
N SER A 131 2.48 12.65 -8.88
CA SER A 131 3.19 12.06 -10.02
C SER A 131 4.70 12.07 -9.72
N THR A 132 5.39 10.98 -10.09
CA THR A 132 6.85 10.83 -10.01
C THR A 132 7.65 11.79 -10.89
N GLU A 133 7.00 12.73 -11.59
CA GLU A 133 7.66 13.76 -12.44
C GLU A 133 8.70 14.62 -11.68
N LYS A 134 8.75 14.59 -10.34
CA LYS A 134 9.63 15.45 -9.55
C LYS A 134 10.93 14.83 -9.01
N LEU A 135 11.26 13.57 -9.34
CA LEU A 135 12.55 12.99 -8.93
C LEU A 135 13.64 13.03 -10.02
N ASN A 136 13.32 13.51 -11.22
CA ASN A 136 14.32 13.84 -12.24
C ASN A 136 14.67 15.33 -12.20
N ASN A 137 15.46 15.75 -11.21
CA ASN A 137 16.28 16.96 -11.35
C ASN A 137 17.76 16.57 -11.19
N PRO A 138 18.63 16.97 -12.15
CA PRO A 138 20.00 16.48 -12.31
C PRO A 138 20.98 16.91 -11.21
#